data_AF-A0A8S8Y0D9-F1
#
_entry.id   AF-A0A8S8Y0D9-F1
#
_cell.length_a   1.000
_cell.length_b   1.000
_cell.length_c   1.000
_cell.angle_alpha   90.00
_cell.angle_beta   90.00
_cell.angle_gamma   90.00
#
_symmetry.space_group_name_H-M   'P 1'
#
loop_
_entity.id
_entity.type
_entity.pdbx_description
1 polymer ?
#
loop_
_entity_poly.entity_id
_entity_poly.type
_entity_poly.pdbx_seq_one_letter_code
_entity_poly.pdbx_strand_id
1 'polypeptide(L)'
;MRTIVAIMLAIMVSFQPSLSFGDDSESTFQIVPFSSLVEEKEDRWWEDTRMDMDKNRMHDMLDIALEQGKYVYDGKISVLVDFDHMPTQEDEQLLIDEVGFEPSWRFHHIPIISGEVRTDL
;
A
#
# COMPACT_ATOMS: atom_id res chain seq x y z
N MET A 1 11.48 -6.55 36.69
CA MET A 1 11.19 -6.83 35.26
C MET A 1 12.22 -6.22 34.31
N ARG A 2 12.54 -4.92 34.40
CA ARG A 2 13.55 -4.27 33.52
C ARG A 2 14.95 -4.90 33.57
N THR A 3 15.41 -5.31 34.75
CA THR A 3 16.72 -5.94 34.95
C THR A 3 16.82 -7.35 34.36
N ILE A 4 15.72 -8.11 34.36
CA ILE A 4 15.68 -9.47 33.80
C ILE A 4 15.76 -9.41 32.27
N VAL A 5 15.06 -8.44 31.65
CA VAL A 5 15.10 -8.22 30.20
C VAL A 5 16.50 -7.81 29.73
N ALA A 6 17.19 -6.94 30.49
CA ALA A 6 18.55 -6.53 30.17
C ALA A 6 19.55 -7.69 30.21
N ILE A 7 19.42 -8.59 31.18
CA ILE A 7 20.26 -9.78 31.30
C ILE A 7 20.00 -10.75 30.14
N MET A 8 18.74 -10.96 29.75
CA MET A 8 18.41 -11.82 28.60
C MET A 8 18.95 -11.27 27.28
N LEU A 9 18.88 -9.95 27.06
CA LEU A 9 19.47 -9.30 25.88
C LEU A 9 21.00 -9.44 25.86
N ALA A 10 21.68 -9.30 26.99
CA ALA A 10 23.13 -9.47 27.07
C ALA A 10 23.56 -10.92 26.79
N ILE A 11 22.79 -11.91 27.24
CA ILE A 11 23.04 -13.32 26.94
C ILE A 11 22.80 -13.60 25.45
N MET A 12 21.73 -13.08 24.84
CA MET A 12 21.48 -13.26 23.41
C MET A 12 22.55 -12.62 22.51
N VAL A 13 23.09 -11.46 22.90
CA VAL A 13 24.19 -10.79 22.17
C VAL A 13 25.50 -11.59 22.30
N SER A 14 25.76 -12.24 23.43
CA SER A 14 26.96 -13.05 23.64
C SER A 14 26.88 -14.47 23.04
N PHE A 15 25.68 -14.93 22.70
CA PHE A 15 25.43 -16.18 21.97
C PHE A 15 25.19 -15.99 20.47
N GLN A 16 25.46 -14.81 19.92
CA GLN A 16 25.56 -14.69 18.47
C GLN A 16 26.74 -15.58 18.02
N PRO A 17 26.56 -16.45 17.01
CA PRO A 17 27.70 -17.17 16.45
C PRO A 17 28.71 -16.11 16.03
N SER A 18 29.89 -16.14 16.64
CA SER A 18 31.03 -15.36 16.20
C SER A 18 31.15 -15.60 14.70
N LEU A 19 30.86 -14.58 13.89
CA LEU A 19 31.25 -14.55 12.48
C LEU A 19 32.77 -14.61 12.47
N SER A 20 33.28 -15.83 12.48
CA SER A 20 34.67 -16.15 12.28
C SER A 20 34.95 -15.83 10.82
N PHE A 21 35.40 -14.62 10.55
CA PHE A 21 36.14 -14.33 9.33
C PHE A 21 37.53 -14.96 9.50
N GLY A 22 37.55 -16.29 9.40
CA GLY A 22 38.75 -17.02 9.06
C GLY A 22 39.04 -16.66 7.61
N ASP A 23 40.17 -15.98 7.42
CA ASP A 23 40.83 -15.87 6.13
C ASP A 23 41.05 -17.27 5.53
N ASP A 24 41.17 -17.33 4.20
CA ASP A 24 41.36 -18.54 3.35
C ASP A 24 40.11 -19.06 2.61
N SER A 25 39.47 -18.23 1.79
CA SER A 25 39.18 -18.63 0.39
C SER A 25 38.79 -17.42 -0.46
N GLU A 26 39.48 -17.25 -1.60
CA GLU A 26 39.12 -16.30 -2.65
C GLU A 26 37.74 -16.63 -3.27
N SER A 27 36.67 -16.26 -2.59
CA SER A 27 35.39 -16.02 -3.24
C SER A 27 35.07 -14.56 -3.02
N THR A 28 35.31 -13.73 -4.04
CA THR A 28 34.84 -12.35 -4.10
C THR A 28 33.32 -12.35 -3.87
N PHE A 29 32.89 -12.15 -2.63
CA PHE A 29 31.49 -11.97 -2.33
C PHE A 29 31.13 -10.55 -2.75
N GLN A 30 30.60 -10.42 -3.96
CA GLN A 30 30.13 -9.15 -4.48
C GLN A 30 28.88 -8.77 -3.70
N ILE A 31 29.03 -7.85 -2.74
CA ILE A 31 27.91 -7.24 -2.02
C ILE A 31 27.16 -6.39 -3.04
N VAL A 32 26.09 -6.95 -3.58
CA VAL A 32 25.16 -6.22 -4.45
C VAL A 32 24.02 -5.66 -3.60
N PRO A 33 23.57 -4.42 -3.82
CA PRO A 33 22.45 -3.85 -3.09
C PRO A 33 21.19 -4.68 -3.38
N PHE A 34 20.30 -4.84 -2.39
CA PHE A 34 19.03 -5.57 -2.56
C PHE A 34 18.24 -5.12 -3.79
N SER A 35 18.34 -3.84 -4.15
CA SER A 35 17.68 -3.28 -5.34
C SER A 35 18.19 -3.84 -6.67
N SER A 36 19.36 -4.51 -6.73
CA SER A 36 19.87 -5.11 -7.96
C SER A 36 19.40 -6.55 -8.18
N LEU A 37 18.73 -7.16 -7.20
CA LEU A 37 18.17 -8.50 -7.28
C LEU A 37 16.64 -8.49 -7.47
N VAL A 38 16.02 -7.31 -7.37
CA VAL A 38 14.63 -7.11 -7.75
C VAL A 38 14.64 -6.95 -9.27
N GLU A 39 14.27 -8.02 -9.97
CA GLU A 39 13.85 -7.91 -11.36
C GLU A 39 12.74 -6.84 -11.40
N GLU A 40 12.91 -5.76 -12.18
CA GLU A 40 11.84 -4.79 -12.47
C GLU A 40 10.77 -5.49 -13.30
N LYS A 41 10.05 -6.41 -12.67
CA LYS A 41 8.78 -6.84 -13.18
C LYS A 41 7.82 -5.74 -12.76
N GLU A 42 7.30 -5.04 -13.74
CA GLU A 42 6.12 -4.20 -13.62
C GLU A 42 4.94 -5.12 -13.26
N ASP A 43 4.97 -5.71 -12.06
CA ASP A 43 3.88 -6.50 -11.52
C ASP A 43 2.78 -5.49 -11.21
N ARG A 44 1.88 -5.34 -12.18
CA ARG A 44 0.63 -4.58 -12.09
C ARG A 44 -0.24 -5.28 -11.06
N TRP A 45 0.08 -5.10 -9.79
CA TRP A 45 -0.51 -5.80 -8.64
C TRP A 45 -2.04 -5.63 -8.58
N TRP A 46 -2.56 -4.59 -9.23
CA TRP A 46 -3.99 -4.31 -9.42
C TRP A 46 -4.67 -5.21 -10.46
N GLU A 47 -3.95 -5.95 -11.31
CA GLU A 47 -4.52 -6.88 -12.31
C GLU A 47 -4.87 -8.26 -11.75
N ASP A 48 -4.26 -8.64 -10.63
CA ASP A 48 -4.47 -9.94 -9.97
C ASP A 48 -4.64 -9.76 -8.45
N THR A 49 -5.49 -8.80 -8.08
CA THR A 49 -5.87 -8.56 -6.68
C THR A 49 -7.11 -9.36 -6.33
N ARG A 50 -7.16 -9.88 -5.10
CA ARG A 50 -8.37 -10.51 -4.54
C ARG A 50 -9.50 -9.51 -4.24
N MET A 51 -9.23 -8.21 -4.42
CA MET A 51 -10.17 -7.12 -4.20
C MET A 51 -10.98 -6.74 -5.45
N ASP A 52 -10.61 -7.25 -6.63
CA ASP A 52 -11.26 -7.04 -7.94
C ASP A 52 -11.29 -8.41 -8.65
N MET A 53 -12.15 -9.31 -8.16
CA MET A 53 -12.25 -10.67 -8.68
C MET A 53 -12.90 -10.72 -10.07
N ASP A 54 -13.77 -9.76 -10.38
CA ASP A 54 -14.46 -9.67 -11.67
C ASP A 54 -13.63 -8.95 -12.75
N LYS A 55 -12.49 -8.35 -12.35
CA LYS A 55 -11.51 -7.65 -13.19
C LYS A 55 -12.10 -6.43 -13.89
N ASN A 56 -13.07 -5.78 -13.26
CA ASN A 56 -13.69 -4.57 -13.77
C ASN A 56 -12.89 -3.29 -13.45
N ARG A 57 -11.77 -3.43 -12.72
CA ARG A 57 -10.87 -2.35 -12.23
C ARG A 57 -11.50 -1.50 -11.13
N MET A 58 -12.57 -1.97 -10.52
CA MET A 58 -13.18 -1.43 -9.31
C MET A 58 -13.07 -2.46 -8.20
N HIS A 59 -13.16 -1.99 -6.97
CA HIS A 59 -13.12 -2.88 -5.82
C HIS A 59 -14.48 -3.61 -5.69
N ASP A 60 -14.55 -4.94 -5.67
CA ASP A 60 -15.81 -5.72 -5.63
C ASP A 60 -16.75 -5.28 -4.48
N MET A 61 -16.15 -4.84 -3.36
CA MET A 61 -16.90 -4.28 -2.22
C MET A 61 -17.71 -3.02 -2.56
N LEU A 62 -17.31 -2.23 -3.57
CA LEU A 62 -18.12 -1.14 -4.12
C LEU A 62 -19.38 -1.71 -4.78
N ASP A 63 -19.26 -2.74 -5.61
CA ASP A 63 -20.42 -3.35 -6.26
C ASP A 63 -21.42 -3.91 -5.24
N ILE A 64 -20.91 -4.61 -4.22
CA ILE A 64 -21.71 -5.10 -3.09
C ILE A 64 -22.33 -3.92 -2.31
N ALA A 65 -21.58 -2.84 -2.16
CA ALA A 65 -22.04 -1.64 -1.45
C ALA A 65 -23.19 -0.94 -2.16
N LEU A 66 -23.11 -0.87 -3.49
CA LEU A 66 -24.13 -0.31 -4.36
C LEU A 66 -25.38 -1.19 -4.39
N GLU A 67 -25.23 -2.51 -4.61
CA GLU A 67 -26.36 -3.45 -4.65
C GLU A 67 -27.13 -3.50 -3.33
N GLN A 68 -26.44 -3.40 -2.19
CA GLN A 68 -27.09 -3.44 -0.88
C GLN A 68 -27.64 -2.07 -0.44
N GLY A 69 -27.35 -0.99 -1.17
CA GLY A 69 -27.73 0.39 -0.83
C GLY A 69 -27.23 0.86 0.54
N LYS A 70 -26.33 0.12 1.19
CA LYS A 70 -25.91 0.35 2.58
C LYS A 70 -24.94 1.52 2.73
N TYR A 71 -24.29 1.90 1.64
CA TYR A 71 -23.22 2.91 1.64
C TYR A 71 -23.63 4.17 0.85
N VAL A 72 -24.86 4.20 0.35
CA VAL A 72 -25.47 5.40 -0.22
C VAL A 72 -26.17 6.15 0.91
N TYR A 73 -25.67 7.34 1.24
CA TYR A 73 -26.29 8.23 2.20
C TYR A 73 -26.64 9.55 1.50
N ASP A 74 -27.93 9.93 1.54
CA ASP A 74 -28.43 11.15 0.87
C ASP A 74 -28.09 11.22 -0.64
N GLY A 75 -28.08 10.06 -1.32
CA GLY A 75 -27.73 9.98 -2.74
C GLY A 75 -26.24 10.19 -3.03
N LYS A 76 -25.37 10.07 -2.02
CA LYS A 76 -23.92 10.14 -2.14
C LYS A 76 -23.25 8.89 -1.60
N ILE A 77 -22.10 8.57 -2.17
CA ILE A 77 -21.24 7.46 -1.72
C ILE A 77 -19.89 8.04 -1.33
N SER A 78 -19.39 7.68 -0.16
CA SER A 78 -18.02 8.01 0.24
C SER A 78 -17.03 7.04 -0.40
N VAL A 79 -16.05 7.56 -1.14
CA VAL A 79 -15.08 6.79 -1.92
C VAL A 79 -13.66 7.17 -1.52
N LEU A 80 -12.77 6.17 -1.50
CA LEU A 80 -11.32 6.35 -1.42
C LEU A 80 -10.74 6.06 -2.80
N VAL A 81 -10.11 7.06 -3.40
CA VAL A 81 -9.45 6.94 -4.69
C VAL A 81 -7.96 6.75 -4.45
N ASP A 82 -7.43 5.61 -4.89
CA ASP A 82 -6.02 5.26 -4.83
C ASP A 82 -5.34 5.63 -6.15
N PHE A 83 -4.13 6.19 -6.07
CA PHE A 83 -3.34 6.69 -7.19
C PHE A 83 -1.99 5.97 -7.27
N ASP A 84 -1.45 5.85 -8.47
CA ASP A 84 -0.09 5.35 -8.71
C ASP A 84 1.02 6.38 -8.35
N HIS A 85 0.62 7.62 -8.06
CA HIS A 85 1.49 8.72 -7.63
C HIS A 85 0.79 9.59 -6.58
N MET A 86 1.55 10.43 -5.86
CA MET A 86 0.94 11.37 -4.93
C MET A 86 0.03 12.33 -5.69
N PRO A 87 -1.27 12.38 -5.35
CA PRO A 87 -2.24 13.10 -6.15
C PRO A 87 -1.90 14.58 -6.19
N THR A 88 -2.06 15.19 -7.37
CA THR A 88 -1.79 16.61 -7.62
C THR A 88 -3.08 17.44 -7.54
N GLN A 89 -3.02 18.72 -7.89
CA GLN A 89 -4.24 19.53 -8.01
C GLN A 89 -5.00 19.21 -9.31
N GLU A 90 -4.28 18.81 -10.35
CA GLU A 90 -4.84 18.49 -11.66
C GLU A 90 -5.66 17.19 -11.60
N ASP A 91 -5.19 16.18 -10.87
CA ASP A 91 -5.92 14.92 -10.66
C ASP A 91 -7.22 15.13 -9.88
N GLU A 92 -7.19 15.98 -8.84
CA GLU A 92 -8.37 16.32 -8.07
C GLU A 92 -9.41 17.05 -8.93
N GLN A 93 -8.95 18.02 -9.73
CA GLN A 93 -9.84 18.75 -10.64
C GLN A 93 -10.46 17.82 -11.69
N LEU A 94 -9.69 16.86 -12.22
CA LEU A 94 -10.19 15.85 -13.13
C LEU A 94 -11.32 15.03 -12.50
N LEU A 95 -11.18 14.61 -11.24
CA LEU A 95 -12.23 13.89 -10.53
C LEU A 95 -13.48 14.75 -10.30
N ILE A 96 -13.31 16.03 -9.96
CA ILE A 96 -14.43 16.97 -9.80
C ILE A 96 -15.19 17.12 -11.12
N ASP A 97 -14.46 17.29 -12.23
CA ASP A 97 -15.05 17.63 -13.53
C ASP A 97 -15.70 16.41 -14.21
N GLU A 98 -15.08 15.24 -14.15
CA GLU A 98 -15.54 14.05 -14.89
C GLU A 98 -16.60 13.25 -14.14
N VAL A 99 -16.49 13.15 -12.81
CA VAL A 99 -17.37 12.30 -11.99
C VAL A 99 -18.10 13.07 -10.89
N GLY A 100 -17.96 14.40 -10.82
CA GLY A 100 -18.61 15.20 -9.79
C GLY A 100 -18.11 14.87 -8.38
N PHE A 101 -16.85 14.48 -8.24
CA PHE A 101 -16.23 14.14 -6.97
C PHE A 101 -16.15 15.37 -6.06
N GLU A 102 -16.54 15.22 -4.79
CA GLU A 102 -16.40 16.24 -3.74
C GLU A 102 -15.27 15.83 -2.78
N PRO A 103 -14.05 16.41 -2.90
CA PRO A 103 -12.91 16.05 -2.07
C PRO A 103 -13.16 16.39 -0.60
N SER A 104 -12.87 15.45 0.30
CA SER A 104 -12.99 15.65 1.75
C SER A 104 -11.65 15.64 2.47
N TRP A 105 -10.72 14.77 2.06
CA TRP A 105 -9.42 14.66 2.70
C TRP A 105 -8.33 14.17 1.75
N ARG A 106 -7.12 14.71 1.92
CA ARG A 106 -5.92 14.30 1.21
C ARG A 106 -4.91 13.72 2.19
N PHE A 107 -4.41 12.52 1.88
CA PHE A 107 -3.36 11.89 2.66
C PHE A 107 -1.99 12.46 2.25
N HIS A 108 -1.13 12.76 3.23
CA HIS A 108 0.16 13.42 2.98
C HIS A 108 1.30 12.44 2.70
N HIS A 109 1.10 11.15 2.97
CA HIS A 109 2.14 10.12 2.89
C HIS A 109 1.70 8.86 2.14
N ILE A 110 0.46 8.84 1.65
CA ILE A 110 -0.14 7.72 0.93
C ILE A 110 -0.86 8.35 -0.26
N PRO A 111 -0.74 7.79 -1.48
CA PRO A 111 -1.32 8.35 -2.69
C PRO A 111 -2.83 8.11 -2.77
N ILE A 112 -3.58 8.58 -1.77
CA ILE A 112 -5.03 8.42 -1.67
C ILE A 112 -5.71 9.77 -1.46
N ILE A 113 -6.86 9.96 -2.10
CA ILE A 113 -7.82 11.03 -1.79
C ILE A 113 -9.14 10.40 -1.33
N SER A 114 -9.74 10.94 -0.27
CA SER A 114 -11.12 10.61 0.09
C SER A 114 -12.08 11.71 -0.34
N GLY A 115 -13.30 11.31 -0.67
CA GLY A 115 -14.36 12.25 -1.03
C GLY A 115 -15.70 11.55 -1.19
N GLU A 116 -16.65 12.29 -1.72
CA GLU A 116 -17.99 11.79 -2.00
C GLU A 116 -18.30 11.92 -3.49
N VAL A 117 -19.06 10.97 -4.03
CA VAL A 117 -19.58 11.03 -5.40
C VAL A 117 -21.10 10.91 -5.33
N ARG A 118 -21.79 11.76 -6.09
CA ARG A 118 -23.25 11.68 -6.21
C ARG A 118 -23.63 10.50 -7.09
N THR A 119 -24.63 9.73 -6.66
CA THR A 119 -25.18 8.61 -7.42
C THR A 119 -26.68 8.77 -7.60
N ASP A 120 -27.18 8.27 -8.72
CA ASP A 120 -28.60 8.21 -9.09
C ASP A 120 -29.23 6.82 -8.86
N LEU A 121 -28.50 5.91 -8.20
CA LEU A 121 -28.98 4.61 -7.74
C LEU A 121 -30.26 4.69 -6.88
#